data_AF-A0A3B3UFG0-F1
#
_entry.id   AF-A0A3B3UFG0-F1
#
_cell.length_a   1.000
_cell.length_b   1.000
_cell.length_c   1.000
_cell.angle_alpha   90.00
_cell.angle_beta   90.00
_cell.angle_gamma   90.00
#
_symmetry.space_group_name_H-M   'P 1'
#
loop_
_entity.id
_entity.type
_entity.pdbx_description
1 polymer ?
#
loop_
_entity_poly.entity_id
_entity_poly.type
_entity_poly.pdbx_seq_one_letter_code
_entity_poly.pdbx_strand_id
1 'polypeptide(L)'
;LAPSGGGGARKRLTAPALSDPNSDSFSAAALSGTPDDSPSLDINLEALETPSGSESGTLPDGVHDLEWEDDLPEMGRGRSVGVAEPSEGLMELDQVDQHGRRWRRFSISGQEYQVNMSVLEPYLQVLSHGGYYGDGMNAIILFTSCYLPENTVEDYEYVMENLFRYIVGTLDLMVSENYLLVYLCAMAPRNKLPAIKWLHQCYTSIDRRLKKDLKGLLVVHPAWYIKALITLVKPFISDKFSRKIRFVQNLEQLSQFVPTDRLQIPEAIRQ
;
A
#
# COMPACT_ATOMS: atom_id res chain seq x y z
N LEU A 1 6.23 -72.85 -37.80
CA LEU A 1 5.52 -73.64 -36.76
C LEU A 1 5.94 -73.10 -35.40
N ALA A 2 4.99 -72.84 -34.51
CA ALA A 2 5.25 -72.57 -33.08
C ALA A 2 6.01 -73.75 -32.45
N PRO A 3 6.81 -73.49 -31.41
CA PRO A 3 6.36 -73.79 -30.04
C PRO A 3 6.78 -72.67 -29.04
N SER A 4 5.97 -72.21 -28.09
CA SER A 4 5.39 -72.87 -26.92
C SER A 4 6.42 -73.34 -25.86
N GLY A 5 6.45 -72.62 -24.74
CA GLY A 5 6.35 -73.22 -23.42
C GLY A 5 7.62 -73.31 -22.58
N GLY A 6 7.51 -72.84 -21.33
CA GLY A 6 7.89 -73.68 -20.20
C GLY A 6 8.79 -73.08 -19.11
N GLY A 7 8.18 -72.81 -17.95
CA GLY A 7 8.74 -73.05 -16.62
C GLY A 7 9.68 -71.97 -16.08
N GLY A 8 9.56 -71.49 -14.84
CA GLY A 8 8.73 -71.87 -13.71
C GLY A 8 9.34 -71.27 -12.44
N ALA A 9 8.53 -70.90 -11.46
CA ALA A 9 8.78 -71.07 -10.02
C ALA A 9 7.77 -70.30 -9.17
N ARG A 10 6.85 -71.07 -8.56
CA ARG A 10 6.47 -71.04 -7.14
C ARG A 10 6.41 -69.66 -6.43
N LYS A 11 5.22 -69.30 -5.95
CA LYS A 11 4.77 -69.54 -4.55
C LYS A 11 3.38 -68.93 -4.33
N ARG A 12 2.46 -69.80 -3.89
CA ARG A 12 1.15 -69.46 -3.33
C ARG A 12 1.32 -68.65 -2.05
N LEU A 13 0.49 -67.63 -1.88
CA LEU A 13 -0.03 -67.22 -0.57
C LEU A 13 -1.55 -67.17 -0.67
N THR A 14 -2.19 -67.91 0.22
CA THR A 14 -3.62 -68.18 0.33
C THR A 14 -4.31 -67.01 1.03
N ALA A 15 -5.41 -66.51 0.47
CA ALA A 15 -6.32 -65.58 1.14
C ALA A 15 -7.44 -66.37 1.86
N PRO A 16 -7.94 -65.92 3.02
CA PRO A 16 -9.15 -66.47 3.62
C PRO A 16 -10.38 -66.07 2.79
N ALA A 17 -11.27 -67.03 2.55
CA ALA A 17 -12.57 -66.82 1.94
C ALA A 17 -13.64 -66.74 3.03
N LEU A 18 -14.44 -65.68 3.04
CA LEU A 18 -15.80 -65.63 3.63
C LEU A 18 -16.58 -64.52 2.89
N SER A 19 -17.41 -64.87 1.90
CA SER A 19 -18.88 -64.97 2.01
C SER A 19 -19.60 -63.67 1.64
N ASP A 20 -20.04 -63.55 0.38
CA ASP A 20 -21.18 -62.72 -0.05
C ASP A 20 -22.48 -63.38 0.47
N PRO A 21 -23.53 -62.64 0.89
CA PRO A 21 -24.42 -62.02 -0.10
C PRO A 21 -25.17 -60.77 0.38
N ASN A 22 -25.17 -59.69 -0.42
CA ASN A 22 -26.43 -58.99 -0.68
C ASN A 22 -26.31 -58.14 -1.94
N SER A 23 -27.06 -58.54 -2.96
CA SER A 23 -27.45 -57.68 -4.08
C SER A 23 -28.20 -56.48 -3.53
N ASP A 24 -27.85 -55.27 -3.96
CA ASP A 24 -28.82 -54.33 -4.50
C ASP A 24 -28.13 -53.08 -5.08
N SER A 25 -28.56 -52.77 -6.30
CA SER A 25 -28.68 -51.43 -6.89
C SER A 25 -27.44 -50.54 -7.05
N PHE A 26 -27.10 -50.38 -8.33
CA PHE A 26 -26.26 -49.36 -8.92
C PHE A 26 -26.69 -47.94 -8.49
N SER A 27 -25.77 -47.17 -7.89
CA SER A 27 -25.87 -45.71 -7.79
C SER A 27 -24.47 -45.09 -7.73
N ALA A 28 -24.13 -44.39 -8.80
CA ALA A 28 -22.92 -43.58 -8.92
C ALA A 28 -23.13 -42.23 -8.21
N ALA A 29 -22.57 -42.07 -7.01
CA ALA A 29 -22.38 -40.76 -6.36
C ALA A 29 -21.46 -40.89 -5.15
N ALA A 30 -20.16 -40.61 -5.30
CA ALA A 30 -19.27 -40.29 -4.18
C ALA A 30 -17.95 -39.70 -4.68
N LEU A 31 -17.95 -38.41 -5.04
CA LEU A 31 -16.77 -37.55 -4.88
C LEU A 31 -17.26 -36.19 -4.35
N SER A 32 -17.62 -36.15 -3.06
CA SER A 32 -17.72 -34.87 -2.33
C SER A 32 -16.39 -34.67 -1.59
N GLY A 33 -15.45 -34.00 -2.25
CA GLY A 33 -14.37 -33.31 -1.55
C GLY A 33 -14.94 -32.01 -1.01
N THR A 34 -14.86 -31.80 0.30
CA THR A 34 -15.19 -30.54 0.97
C THR A 34 -14.10 -29.50 0.69
N PRO A 35 -14.43 -28.30 0.19
CA PRO A 35 -13.55 -27.15 0.27
C PRO A 35 -14.28 -26.05 1.04
N ASP A 36 -14.23 -26.09 2.37
CA ASP A 36 -14.70 -24.98 3.19
C ASP A 36 -13.53 -24.51 4.06
N ASP A 37 -12.82 -23.52 3.52
CA ASP A 37 -12.06 -22.48 4.24
C ASP A 37 -11.40 -21.57 3.19
N SER A 38 -12.24 -20.93 2.38
CA SER A 38 -11.86 -19.70 1.68
C SER A 38 -12.41 -18.54 2.51
N PRO A 39 -11.57 -17.68 3.12
CA PRO A 39 -12.08 -16.51 3.83
C PRO A 39 -12.80 -15.62 2.83
N SER A 40 -14.10 -15.41 3.05
CA SER A 40 -14.94 -14.53 2.25
C SER A 40 -14.39 -13.12 2.31
N LEU A 41 -13.90 -12.62 1.17
CA LEU A 41 -13.73 -11.20 0.96
C LEU A 41 -15.15 -10.63 0.80
N ASP A 42 -15.67 -10.00 1.85
CA ASP A 42 -16.92 -9.25 1.79
C ASP A 42 -16.71 -7.97 0.96
N ILE A 43 -16.68 -8.15 -0.37
CA ILE A 43 -16.80 -7.07 -1.32
C ILE A 43 -18.30 -6.77 -1.37
N ASN A 44 -18.72 -5.74 -0.65
CA ASN A 44 -20.09 -5.27 -0.73
C ASN A 44 -20.32 -4.61 -2.11
N LEU A 45 -20.80 -5.41 -3.08
CA LEU A 45 -21.10 -4.98 -4.44
C LEU A 45 -22.29 -4.01 -4.52
N GLU A 46 -23.05 -3.81 -3.43
CA GLU A 46 -24.25 -2.97 -3.41
C GLU A 46 -23.95 -1.47 -3.28
N ALA A 47 -22.67 -1.08 -3.13
CA ALA A 47 -22.24 0.32 -3.11
C ALA A 47 -21.72 0.85 -4.46
N LEU A 48 -21.85 0.06 -5.54
CA LEU A 48 -21.53 0.50 -6.91
C LEU A 48 -22.81 0.96 -7.60
N GLU A 49 -23.24 2.19 -7.32
CA GLU A 49 -24.24 2.85 -8.14
C GLU A 49 -23.65 3.12 -9.53
N THR A 50 -24.08 2.35 -10.52
CA THR A 50 -23.89 2.66 -11.94
C THR A 50 -24.90 3.72 -12.36
N PRO A 51 -24.50 4.90 -12.88
CA PRO A 51 -25.46 5.74 -13.57
C PRO A 51 -25.72 5.12 -14.95
N SER A 52 -26.93 4.63 -15.17
CA SER A 52 -27.36 4.03 -16.44
C SER A 52 -28.44 4.88 -17.10
N GLY A 53 -28.12 5.37 -18.31
CA GLY A 53 -29.04 5.75 -19.41
C GLY A 53 -29.71 7.11 -19.28
N SER A 54 -29.30 8.16 -19.99
CA SER A 54 -29.45 8.41 -21.44
C SER A 54 -30.90 8.62 -21.89
N GLU A 55 -31.29 9.89 -22.08
CA GLU A 55 -32.31 10.29 -23.04
C GLU A 55 -31.71 11.16 -24.15
N SER A 56 -31.67 10.56 -25.34
CA SER A 56 -31.78 11.11 -26.69
C SER A 56 -31.45 12.58 -26.99
N GLY A 57 -30.52 12.77 -27.94
CA GLY A 57 -30.80 13.63 -29.09
C GLY A 57 -29.76 14.70 -29.42
N THR A 58 -29.21 14.58 -30.65
CA THR A 58 -28.62 15.63 -31.49
C THR A 58 -27.27 16.25 -31.06
N LEU A 59 -26.20 15.85 -31.77
CA LEU A 59 -25.03 16.70 -32.04
C LEU A 59 -25.48 17.88 -32.94
N PRO A 60 -24.94 19.10 -32.80
CA PRO A 60 -23.58 19.37 -33.28
C PRO A 60 -22.73 20.34 -32.42
N ASP A 61 -21.41 20.20 -32.62
CA ASP A 61 -20.36 21.24 -32.67
C ASP A 61 -20.24 22.30 -31.56
N GLY A 62 -19.07 22.34 -30.92
CA GLY A 62 -18.61 23.51 -30.15
C GLY A 62 -18.17 23.23 -28.71
N VAL A 63 -16.87 23.40 -28.47
CA VAL A 63 -16.24 24.01 -27.28
C VAL A 63 -16.76 23.63 -25.88
N HIS A 64 -15.95 22.86 -25.14
CA HIS A 64 -15.43 23.31 -23.85
C HIS A 64 -14.27 22.40 -23.44
N ASP A 65 -13.06 22.85 -23.76
CA ASP A 65 -11.86 22.54 -23.01
C ASP A 65 -12.12 22.87 -21.54
N LEU A 66 -12.00 21.88 -20.65
CA LEU A 66 -11.83 22.14 -19.22
C LEU A 66 -10.36 22.49 -18.98
N GLU A 67 -9.99 23.69 -19.44
CA GLU A 67 -8.87 24.47 -18.94
C GLU A 67 -9.12 24.72 -17.45
N TRP A 68 -8.36 24.07 -16.58
CA TRP A 68 -8.21 24.57 -15.22
C TRP A 68 -7.04 25.54 -15.24
N GLU A 69 -7.39 26.82 -15.30
CA GLU A 69 -6.53 27.99 -15.29
C GLU A 69 -5.32 27.83 -14.36
N ASP A 70 -4.14 27.94 -14.98
CA ASP A 70 -2.93 28.48 -14.38
C ASP A 70 -3.21 29.95 -14.06
N ASP A 71 -3.07 30.36 -12.80
CA ASP A 71 -2.54 31.68 -12.46
C ASP A 71 -1.98 31.68 -11.03
N LEU A 72 -0.68 31.98 -10.95
CA LEU A 72 0.13 32.13 -9.74
C LEU A 72 -0.14 33.50 -9.06
N PRO A 73 0.27 33.66 -7.79
CA PRO A 73 1.61 34.21 -7.62
C PRO A 73 2.51 33.32 -6.73
N GLU A 74 3.78 33.23 -7.14
CA GLU A 74 4.89 32.74 -6.34
C GLU A 74 5.02 33.54 -5.04
N MET A 75 5.05 32.84 -3.90
CA MET A 75 5.69 33.38 -2.70
C MET A 75 6.78 32.42 -2.26
N GLY A 76 8.00 32.72 -2.70
CA GLY A 76 9.20 32.08 -2.22
C GLY A 76 9.39 32.32 -0.73
N ARG A 77 9.60 31.23 0.01
CA ARG A 77 10.50 31.19 1.18
C ARG A 77 11.16 29.83 1.21
N GLY A 78 12.29 29.73 0.52
CA GLY A 78 13.26 28.67 0.75
C GLY A 78 13.71 28.76 2.21
N ARG A 79 13.32 27.76 3.00
CA ARG A 79 13.90 27.51 4.31
C ARG A 79 14.91 26.39 4.11
N SER A 80 16.19 26.76 4.01
CA SER A 80 17.29 25.80 3.97
C SER A 80 17.33 25.06 5.30
N VAL A 81 16.78 23.85 5.34
CA VAL A 81 16.89 22.96 6.50
C VAL A 81 18.22 22.22 6.36
N GLY A 82 19.17 22.57 7.23
CA GLY A 82 20.42 21.83 7.36
C GLY A 82 20.15 20.36 7.70
N VAL A 83 21.11 19.51 7.36
CA VAL A 83 21.09 18.06 7.58
C VAL A 83 21.05 17.75 9.08
N ALA A 84 19.85 17.79 9.67
CA ALA A 84 19.54 17.23 10.96
C ALA A 84 18.50 16.13 10.72
N GLU A 85 18.70 14.97 11.35
CA GLU A 85 17.72 13.88 11.34
C GLU A 85 16.34 14.47 11.69
N PRO A 86 15.30 14.30 10.85
CA PRO A 86 14.01 14.98 11.03
C PRO A 86 13.40 14.79 12.43
N SER A 87 13.72 13.67 13.08
CA SER A 87 13.25 13.34 14.43
C SER A 87 13.62 14.40 15.48
N GLU A 88 14.88 14.86 15.54
CA GLU A 88 15.35 15.66 16.69
C GLU A 88 14.80 17.10 16.65
N GLY A 89 14.83 17.76 15.50
CA GLY A 89 14.30 19.13 15.35
C GLY A 89 12.77 19.19 15.43
N LEU A 90 12.07 18.09 15.13
CA LEU A 90 10.61 18.05 15.25
C LEU A 90 10.14 17.81 16.69
N MET A 91 10.96 17.18 17.56
CA MET A 91 10.61 16.95 18.97
C MET A 91 10.44 18.25 19.77
N GLU A 92 11.11 19.34 19.37
CA GLU A 92 10.95 20.65 20.01
C GLU A 92 9.56 21.29 19.76
N LEU A 93 8.77 20.75 18.82
CA LEU A 93 7.43 21.24 18.51
C LEU A 93 6.33 20.61 19.39
N ASP A 94 6.69 19.65 20.25
CA ASP A 94 5.73 18.88 21.03
C ASP A 94 5.33 19.61 22.31
N GLN A 95 4.02 19.71 22.54
CA GLN A 95 3.44 20.21 23.78
C GLN A 95 2.94 19.04 24.62
N VAL A 96 3.20 19.06 25.93
CA VAL A 96 2.75 18.00 26.85
C VAL A 96 1.45 18.44 27.53
N ASP A 97 0.41 17.60 27.49
CA ASP A 97 -0.85 17.85 28.19
C ASP A 97 -0.77 17.47 29.68
N GLN A 98 -1.84 17.77 30.43
CA GLN A 98 -1.93 17.47 31.87
C GLN A 98 -1.87 15.97 32.21
N HIS A 99 -2.05 15.08 31.22
CA HIS A 99 -1.97 13.63 31.37
C HIS A 99 -0.62 13.07 30.88
N GLY A 100 0.34 13.93 30.55
CA GLY A 100 1.66 13.53 30.04
C GLY A 100 1.68 13.13 28.56
N ARG A 101 0.60 13.35 27.81
CA ARG A 101 0.57 13.04 26.37
C ARG A 101 1.23 14.15 25.58
N ARG A 102 2.09 13.76 24.63
CA ARG A 102 2.77 14.67 23.71
C ARG A 102 1.87 14.95 22.51
N TRP A 103 1.66 16.22 22.20
CA TRP A 103 0.86 16.70 21.09
C TRP A 103 1.71 17.59 20.17
N ARG A 104 1.77 17.25 18.89
CA ARG A 104 2.40 18.07 17.86
C ARG A 104 1.35 18.79 17.04
N ARG A 105 1.56 20.09 16.80
CA ARG A 105 0.71 20.87 15.91
C ARG A 105 1.32 20.91 14.52
N PHE A 106 0.55 20.52 13.52
CA PHE A 106 0.87 20.70 12.11
C PHE A 106 -0.07 21.72 11.51
N SER A 107 0.47 22.61 10.67
CA SER A 107 -0.33 23.53 9.85
C SER A 107 -0.20 23.07 8.41
N ILE A 108 -1.25 22.46 7.87
CA ILE A 108 -1.27 21.95 6.50
C ILE A 108 -2.32 22.77 5.75
N SER A 109 -1.87 23.56 4.77
CA SER A 109 -2.77 24.34 3.90
C SER A 109 -3.70 25.29 4.65
N GLY A 110 -3.19 25.89 5.72
CA GLY A 110 -3.94 26.83 6.58
C GLY A 110 -4.90 26.17 7.58
N GLN A 111 -5.02 24.84 7.57
CA GLN A 111 -5.74 24.08 8.59
C GLN A 111 -4.74 23.59 9.65
N GLU A 112 -5.08 23.80 10.93
CA GLU A 112 -4.27 23.29 12.03
C GLU A 112 -4.81 21.94 12.51
N TYR A 113 -3.92 20.96 12.60
CA TYR A 113 -4.21 19.65 13.15
C TYR A 113 -3.27 19.37 14.32
N GLN A 114 -3.82 18.76 15.37
CA GLN A 114 -3.03 18.22 16.47
C GLN A 114 -2.89 16.71 16.30
N VAL A 115 -1.68 16.23 16.57
CA VAL A 115 -1.31 14.82 16.47
C VAL A 115 -0.78 14.37 17.82
N ASN A 116 -1.34 13.29 18.34
CA ASN A 116 -0.86 12.67 19.57
C ASN A 116 0.43 11.89 19.26
N MET A 117 1.58 12.46 19.60
CA MET A 117 2.88 11.85 19.39
C MET A 117 3.15 10.68 20.35
N SER A 118 2.47 10.62 21.50
CA SER A 118 2.66 9.52 22.46
C SER A 118 2.22 8.17 21.90
N VAL A 119 1.18 8.12 21.06
CA VAL A 119 0.75 6.85 20.42
C VAL A 119 1.56 6.49 19.18
N LEU A 120 2.34 7.44 18.65
CA LEU A 120 3.08 7.27 17.40
C LEU A 120 4.55 6.93 17.60
N GLU A 121 5.08 7.06 18.81
CA GLU A 121 6.48 6.79 19.15
C GLU A 121 7.04 5.48 18.53
N PRO A 122 6.33 4.34 18.55
CA PRO A 122 6.82 3.11 17.94
C PRO A 122 6.89 3.12 16.40
N TYR A 123 6.20 4.07 15.76
CA TYR A 123 5.92 4.09 14.32
C TYR A 123 6.58 5.28 13.61
N LEU A 124 7.30 6.17 14.32
CA LEU A 124 7.87 7.39 13.74
C LEU A 124 8.87 7.10 12.59
N GLN A 125 9.50 5.93 12.61
CA GLN A 125 10.41 5.45 11.57
C GLN A 125 9.70 5.07 10.26
N VAL A 126 8.37 5.10 10.21
CA VAL A 126 7.60 4.89 8.96
C VAL A 126 8.03 5.85 7.85
N LEU A 127 8.52 7.04 8.22
CA LEU A 127 8.94 8.08 7.28
C LEU A 127 10.36 8.51 7.58
N SER A 128 11.22 8.56 6.56
CA SER A 128 12.59 9.08 6.70
C SER A 128 13.05 9.83 5.45
N HIS A 129 14.03 10.72 5.62
CA HIS A 129 14.60 11.50 4.52
C HIS A 129 15.81 10.76 3.92
N GLY A 130 15.70 10.35 2.66
CA GLY A 130 16.73 9.62 1.92
C GLY A 130 17.79 10.49 1.25
N GLY A 131 17.78 11.80 1.51
CA GLY A 131 18.64 12.77 0.84
C GLY A 131 17.98 13.39 -0.38
N TYR A 132 18.80 13.92 -1.29
CA TYR A 132 18.34 14.58 -2.50
C TYR A 132 18.85 13.84 -3.75
N TYR A 133 18.10 13.91 -4.85
CA TYR A 133 18.49 13.32 -6.14
C TYR A 133 18.55 14.34 -7.27
N GLY A 134 19.24 13.97 -8.36
CA GLY A 134 19.43 14.84 -9.52
C GLY A 134 20.38 15.99 -9.23
N ASP A 135 19.89 17.21 -9.42
CA ASP A 135 20.58 18.48 -9.15
C ASP A 135 20.66 18.83 -7.65
N GLY A 136 20.11 17.98 -6.77
CA GLY A 136 20.08 18.22 -5.32
C GLY A 136 18.87 19.02 -4.86
N MET A 137 17.96 19.40 -5.75
CA MET A 137 16.75 20.16 -5.39
C MET A 137 15.56 19.26 -5.07
N ASN A 138 15.62 17.99 -5.47
CA ASN A 138 14.50 17.07 -5.34
C ASN A 138 14.71 16.12 -4.16
N ALA A 139 13.83 16.17 -3.16
CA ALA A 139 13.94 15.34 -1.97
C ALA A 139 13.57 13.88 -2.27
N ILE A 140 14.24 12.93 -1.61
CA ILE A 140 13.83 11.53 -1.56
C ILE A 140 13.22 11.28 -0.19
N ILE A 141 11.95 10.90 -0.16
CA ILE A 141 11.28 10.49 1.06
C ILE A 141 11.08 8.97 1.02
N LEU A 142 11.49 8.29 2.09
CA LEU A 142 11.26 6.86 2.27
C LEU A 142 10.00 6.67 3.12
N PHE A 143 9.09 5.84 2.62
CA PHE A 143 7.97 5.31 3.40
C PHE A 143 8.18 3.82 3.59
N THR A 144 8.31 3.38 4.84
CA THR A 144 8.71 2.01 5.15
C THR A 144 7.59 1.25 5.84
N SER A 145 7.03 0.24 5.17
CA SER A 145 5.83 -0.44 5.65
C SER A 145 6.03 -1.33 6.89
N CYS A 146 7.27 -1.75 7.22
CA CYS A 146 7.51 -2.58 8.42
C CYS A 146 7.20 -1.85 9.72
N TYR A 147 7.29 -0.52 9.73
CA TYR A 147 7.00 0.32 10.88
C TYR A 147 5.53 0.75 10.95
N LEU A 148 4.65 0.18 10.12
CA LEU A 148 3.21 0.41 10.24
C LEU A 148 2.62 -0.34 11.45
N PRO A 149 1.61 0.24 12.12
CA PRO A 149 0.82 -0.46 13.13
C PRO A 149 0.16 -1.72 12.55
N GLU A 150 0.05 -2.75 13.39
CA GLU A 150 -0.75 -3.93 13.08
C GLU A 150 -2.22 -3.65 13.41
N ASN A 151 -3.14 -4.23 12.65
CA ASN A 151 -4.58 -4.09 12.91
C ASN A 151 -5.06 -4.66 14.26
N THR A 152 -4.19 -5.35 15.00
CA THR A 152 -4.42 -5.87 16.35
C THR A 152 -4.07 -4.87 17.46
N VAL A 153 -3.49 -3.72 17.11
CA VAL A 153 -3.16 -2.66 18.08
C VAL A 153 -4.45 -2.08 18.68
N GLU A 154 -4.45 -1.83 19.99
CA GLU A 154 -5.56 -1.16 20.67
C GLU A 154 -5.78 0.24 20.09
N ASP A 155 -7.05 0.63 19.93
CA ASP A 155 -7.43 1.89 19.29
C ASP A 155 -6.78 2.09 17.90
N TYR A 156 -6.65 1.01 17.10
CA TYR A 156 -6.00 1.03 15.78
C TYR A 156 -6.43 2.19 14.89
N GLU A 157 -7.74 2.47 14.79
CA GLU A 157 -8.26 3.59 13.98
C GLU A 157 -7.71 4.94 14.49
N TYR A 158 -7.67 5.15 15.80
CA TYR A 158 -7.11 6.36 16.39
C TYR A 158 -5.60 6.48 16.11
N VAL A 159 -4.86 5.38 16.24
CA VAL A 159 -3.43 5.35 15.91
C VAL A 159 -3.21 5.68 14.42
N MET A 160 -3.99 5.07 13.53
CA MET A 160 -3.89 5.30 12.08
C MET A 160 -4.28 6.71 11.67
N GLU A 161 -5.31 7.31 12.27
CA GLU A 161 -5.67 8.71 12.03
C GLU A 161 -4.55 9.68 12.44
N ASN A 162 -3.95 9.47 13.61
CA ASN A 162 -2.82 10.27 14.06
C ASN A 162 -1.59 10.04 13.17
N LEU A 163 -1.34 8.79 12.76
CA LEU A 163 -0.22 8.44 11.90
C LEU A 163 -0.35 9.08 10.52
N PHE A 164 -1.54 9.08 9.93
CA PHE A 164 -1.79 9.74 8.65
C PHE A 164 -1.52 11.24 8.75
N ARG A 165 -2.05 11.91 9.77
CA ARG A 165 -1.81 13.34 10.01
C ARG A 165 -0.32 13.64 10.24
N TYR A 166 0.38 12.78 10.97
CA TYR A 166 1.83 12.85 11.14
C TYR A 166 2.56 12.74 9.80
N ILE A 167 2.22 11.75 8.96
CA ILE A 167 2.85 11.55 7.65
C ILE A 167 2.65 12.77 6.76
N VAL A 168 1.41 13.27 6.62
CA VAL A 168 1.12 14.43 5.78
C VAL A 168 1.80 15.69 6.32
N GLY A 169 1.73 15.92 7.63
CA GLY A 169 2.37 17.08 8.26
C GLY A 169 3.89 17.04 8.16
N THR A 170 4.50 15.87 8.30
CA THR A 170 5.95 15.70 8.17
C THR A 170 6.39 15.84 6.71
N LEU A 171 5.62 15.32 5.74
CA LEU A 171 5.86 15.57 4.32
C LEU A 171 5.82 17.07 3.99
N ASP A 172 4.83 17.79 4.52
CA ASP A 172 4.68 19.24 4.31
C ASP A 172 5.89 20.05 4.82
N LEU A 173 6.49 19.60 5.94
CA LEU A 173 7.70 20.19 6.53
C LEU A 173 9.00 19.78 5.81
N MET A 174 9.11 18.54 5.37
CA MET A 174 10.32 18.01 4.72
C MET A 174 10.44 18.44 3.26
N VAL A 175 9.31 18.71 2.60
CA VAL A 175 9.26 18.94 1.16
C VAL A 175 8.82 20.38 0.88
N SER A 176 9.77 21.18 0.37
CA SER A 176 9.49 22.53 -0.12
C SER A 176 8.99 22.53 -1.57
N GLU A 177 9.50 21.62 -2.39
CA GLU A 177 9.22 21.54 -3.83
C GLU A 177 9.08 20.07 -4.27
N ASN A 178 9.74 19.68 -5.36
CA ASN A 178 9.59 18.38 -5.98
C ASN A 178 10.23 17.26 -5.14
N TYR A 179 9.56 16.10 -5.09
CA TYR A 179 10.08 14.95 -4.35
C TYR A 179 9.73 13.60 -4.98
N LEU A 180 10.53 12.59 -4.67
CA LEU A 180 10.22 11.18 -4.90
C LEU A 180 9.80 10.54 -3.59
N LEU A 181 8.72 9.76 -3.64
CA LEU A 181 8.31 8.91 -2.53
C LEU A 181 8.69 7.46 -2.86
N VAL A 182 9.56 6.87 -2.07
CA VAL A 182 9.96 5.47 -2.18
C VAL A 182 9.19 4.68 -1.13
N TYR A 183 8.21 3.90 -1.55
CA TYR A 183 7.46 3.00 -0.70
C TYR A 183 8.17 1.65 -0.63
N LEU A 184 8.88 1.42 0.48
CA LEU A 184 9.57 0.17 0.76
C LEU A 184 8.58 -0.83 1.35
N CYS A 185 8.20 -1.81 0.54
CA CYS A 185 7.51 -2.98 1.04
C CYS A 185 8.56 -3.85 1.76
N ALA A 186 8.56 -3.85 3.09
CA ALA A 186 9.04 -5.06 3.77
C ALA A 186 8.11 -6.22 3.37
N MET A 187 8.44 -7.47 3.69
CA MET A 187 7.46 -8.58 3.68
C MET A 187 6.33 -8.31 4.69
N ALA A 188 5.66 -7.17 4.59
CA ALA A 188 4.64 -6.69 5.47
C ALA A 188 3.52 -7.74 5.42
N PRO A 189 3.16 -8.32 6.57
CA PRO A 189 2.01 -9.19 6.61
C PRO A 189 0.77 -8.36 6.24
N ARG A 190 -0.23 -9.01 5.61
CA ARG A 190 -1.46 -8.33 5.14
C ARG A 190 -2.21 -7.58 6.23
N ASN A 191 -1.99 -7.94 7.49
CA ASN A 191 -2.60 -7.34 8.67
C ASN A 191 -2.11 -5.92 9.00
N LYS A 192 -1.14 -5.38 8.26
CA LYS A 192 -0.66 -3.99 8.39
C LYS A 192 -1.29 -3.02 7.38
N LEU A 193 -2.17 -3.50 6.50
CA LEU A 193 -2.81 -2.66 5.50
C LEU A 193 -4.09 -2.01 6.04
N PRO A 194 -4.25 -0.68 5.91
CA PRO A 194 -5.50 -0.02 6.23
C PRO A 194 -6.60 -0.38 5.22
N ALA A 195 -7.86 -0.18 5.62
CA ALA A 195 -9.01 -0.40 4.76
C ALA A 195 -8.97 0.50 3.50
N ILE A 196 -9.59 0.03 2.40
CA ILE A 196 -9.68 0.77 1.14
C ILE A 196 -10.32 2.15 1.33
N LYS A 197 -11.38 2.22 2.15
CA LYS A 197 -12.05 3.48 2.48
C LYS A 197 -11.09 4.49 3.11
N TRP A 198 -10.22 4.02 4.01
CA TRP A 198 -9.21 4.83 4.65
C TRP A 198 -8.17 5.32 3.63
N LEU A 199 -7.71 4.46 2.70
CA LEU A 199 -6.79 4.86 1.63
C LEU A 199 -7.38 5.94 0.73
N HIS A 200 -8.67 5.82 0.39
CA HIS A 200 -9.37 6.84 -0.38
C HIS A 200 -9.46 8.16 0.40
N GLN A 201 -9.85 8.12 1.68
CA GLN A 201 -9.89 9.29 2.55
C GLN A 201 -8.51 9.95 2.71
N CYS A 202 -7.45 9.15 2.78
CA CYS A 202 -6.09 9.65 2.82
C CYS A 202 -5.75 10.39 1.53
N TYR A 203 -6.00 9.78 0.38
CA TYR A 203 -5.77 10.42 -0.90
C TYR A 203 -6.55 11.73 -1.02
N THR A 204 -7.83 11.79 -0.64
CA THR A 204 -8.60 13.04 -0.73
C THR A 204 -8.11 14.11 0.23
N SER A 205 -7.68 13.73 1.44
CA SER A 205 -7.22 14.65 2.49
C SER A 205 -5.81 15.21 2.28
N ILE A 206 -4.95 14.56 1.48
CA ILE A 206 -3.63 15.10 1.14
C ILE A 206 -3.78 16.40 0.35
N ASP A 207 -3.01 17.42 0.71
CA ASP A 207 -3.05 18.71 0.01
C ASP A 207 -2.67 18.60 -1.49
N ARG A 208 -3.26 19.49 -2.30
CA ARG A 208 -3.00 19.57 -3.74
C ARG A 208 -1.52 19.81 -4.05
N ARG A 209 -0.81 20.61 -3.25
CA ARG A 209 0.63 20.89 -3.39
C ARG A 209 1.44 19.60 -3.34
N LEU A 210 1.28 18.82 -2.27
CA LEU A 210 1.99 17.54 -2.09
C LEU A 210 1.72 16.56 -3.25
N LYS A 211 0.47 16.48 -3.72
CA LYS A 211 0.13 15.65 -4.90
C LYS A 211 0.79 16.15 -6.17
N LYS A 212 0.87 17.47 -6.39
CA LYS A 212 1.47 18.09 -7.58
C LYS A 212 2.98 17.87 -7.60
N ASP A 213 3.62 18.13 -6.46
CA ASP A 213 5.07 18.15 -6.29
C ASP A 213 5.71 16.76 -6.27
N LEU A 214 4.91 15.72 -5.98
CA LEU A 214 5.36 14.33 -6.13
C LEU A 214 5.76 14.04 -7.59
N LYS A 215 7.03 13.77 -7.87
CA LYS A 215 7.50 13.39 -9.21
C LYS A 215 7.22 11.92 -9.52
N GLY A 216 7.23 11.07 -8.51
CA GLY A 216 7.09 9.63 -8.66
C GLY A 216 6.91 8.92 -7.33
N LEU A 217 6.10 7.87 -7.34
CA LEU A 217 5.92 6.93 -6.24
C LEU A 217 6.53 5.59 -6.67
N LEU A 218 7.72 5.29 -6.14
CA LEU A 218 8.44 4.04 -6.41
C LEU A 218 8.04 3.00 -5.36
N VAL A 219 7.27 2.00 -5.76
CA VAL A 219 6.83 0.89 -4.90
C VAL A 219 7.85 -0.25 -5.05
N VAL A 220 8.70 -0.42 -4.05
CA VAL A 220 9.83 -1.35 -4.05
C VAL A 220 9.43 -2.67 -3.39
N HIS A 221 9.85 -3.79 -3.99
CA HIS A 221 9.48 -5.16 -3.58
C HIS A 221 7.95 -5.38 -3.44
N PRO A 222 7.12 -4.95 -4.41
CA PRO A 222 5.68 -5.05 -4.28
C PRO A 222 5.22 -6.51 -4.21
N ALA A 223 4.66 -6.90 -3.07
CA ALA A 223 3.92 -8.14 -2.97
C ALA A 223 2.71 -8.12 -3.93
N TRP A 224 2.25 -9.30 -4.36
CA TRP A 224 1.15 -9.40 -5.32
C TRP A 224 -0.12 -8.68 -4.84
N TYR A 225 -0.39 -8.73 -3.53
CA TYR A 225 -1.57 -8.11 -2.94
C TYR A 225 -1.45 -6.57 -2.93
N ILE A 226 -0.25 -5.99 -2.86
CA ILE A 226 -0.03 -4.54 -3.00
C ILE A 226 -0.37 -4.09 -4.42
N LYS A 227 0.02 -4.89 -5.43
CA LYS A 227 -0.35 -4.61 -6.84
C LYS A 227 -1.86 -4.68 -7.03
N ALA A 228 -2.51 -5.68 -6.44
CA ALA A 228 -3.97 -5.82 -6.48
C ALA A 228 -4.67 -4.65 -5.78
N LEU A 229 -4.19 -4.26 -4.60
CA LEU A 229 -4.70 -3.11 -3.85
C LEU A 229 -4.59 -1.81 -4.67
N ILE A 230 -3.41 -1.53 -5.24
CA ILE A 230 -3.20 -0.34 -6.09
C ILE A 230 -4.13 -0.36 -7.30
N THR A 231 -4.37 -1.54 -7.90
CA THR A 231 -5.31 -1.69 -9.02
C THR A 231 -6.74 -1.37 -8.59
N LEU A 232 -7.14 -1.80 -7.39
CA LEU A 232 -8.47 -1.55 -6.83
C LEU A 232 -8.68 -0.09 -6.40
N VAL A 233 -7.63 0.60 -5.93
CA VAL A 233 -7.72 2.03 -5.58
C VAL A 233 -7.52 2.97 -6.77
N LYS A 234 -6.99 2.47 -7.89
CA LYS A 234 -6.76 3.23 -9.12
C LYS A 234 -7.96 4.07 -9.59
N PRO A 235 -9.22 3.59 -9.61
CA PRO A 235 -10.37 4.42 -10.01
C PRO A 235 -10.62 5.63 -9.10
N PHE A 236 -10.11 5.63 -7.87
CA PHE A 236 -10.31 6.72 -6.91
C PHE A 236 -9.19 7.77 -6.91
N ILE A 237 -8.14 7.56 -7.72
CA ILE A 237 -7.02 8.50 -7.87
C ILE A 237 -7.00 9.08 -9.28
N SER A 238 -6.47 10.29 -9.42
CA SER A 238 -6.40 10.93 -10.74
C SER A 238 -5.47 10.17 -11.69
N ASP A 239 -5.76 10.18 -12.99
CA ASP A 239 -4.89 9.56 -14.00
C ASP A 239 -3.47 10.15 -14.00
N LYS A 240 -3.35 11.45 -13.70
CA LYS A 240 -2.05 12.12 -13.53
C LYS A 240 -1.26 11.49 -12.37
N PHE A 241 -1.92 11.20 -11.26
CA PHE A 241 -1.29 10.59 -10.10
C PHE A 241 -0.99 9.10 -10.34
N SER A 242 -1.90 8.35 -10.95
CA SER A 242 -1.69 6.91 -11.23
C SER A 242 -0.47 6.67 -12.14
N ARG A 243 -0.19 7.59 -13.08
CA ARG A 243 1.04 7.57 -13.90
C ARG A 243 2.34 7.81 -13.12
N LYS A 244 2.27 8.36 -11.90
CA LYS A 244 3.43 8.56 -11.03
C LYS A 244 3.85 7.26 -10.33
N ILE A 245 2.96 6.27 -10.25
CA ILE A 245 3.20 5.00 -9.55
C ILE A 245 4.03 4.08 -10.44
N ARG A 246 5.19 3.65 -9.95
CA ARG A 246 6.07 2.69 -10.63
C ARG A 246 6.45 1.57 -9.68
N PHE A 247 6.34 0.34 -10.16
CA PHE A 247 6.75 -0.86 -9.43
C PHE A 247 8.22 -1.17 -9.70
N VAL A 248 8.99 -1.35 -8.63
CA VAL A 248 10.41 -1.67 -8.65
C VAL A 248 10.60 -3.02 -7.99
N GLN A 249 11.15 -3.99 -8.72
CA GLN A 249 11.19 -5.39 -8.27
C GLN A 249 12.28 -5.65 -7.22
N ASN A 250 13.39 -4.90 -7.29
CA ASN A 250 14.54 -5.08 -6.41
C ASN A 250 15.34 -3.78 -6.23
N LEU A 251 16.27 -3.77 -5.27
CA LEU A 251 17.10 -2.60 -4.97
C LEU A 251 18.07 -2.23 -6.10
N GLU A 252 18.49 -3.19 -6.93
CA GLU A 252 19.31 -2.91 -8.11
C GLU A 252 18.55 -2.03 -9.10
N GLN A 253 17.28 -2.35 -9.37
CA GLN A 253 16.43 -1.50 -10.21
C GLN A 253 16.16 -0.15 -9.55
N LEU A 254 16.04 -0.08 -8.21
CA LEU A 254 15.91 1.19 -7.49
C LEU A 254 17.13 2.09 -7.66
N SER A 255 18.34 1.51 -7.67
CA SER A 255 19.61 2.24 -7.84
C SER A 255 19.71 3.02 -9.16
N GLN A 256 18.93 2.61 -10.18
CA GLN A 256 18.84 3.32 -11.46
C GLN A 256 18.03 4.63 -11.37
N PHE A 257 17.22 4.80 -10.32
CA PHE A 257 16.37 5.98 -10.11
C PHE A 257 16.90 6.91 -9.03
N VAL A 258 17.45 6.35 -7.94
CA VAL A 258 17.91 7.11 -6.77
C VAL A 258 19.22 6.53 -6.22
N PRO A 259 20.13 7.37 -5.69
CA PRO A 259 21.35 6.90 -5.05
C PRO A 259 21.04 6.08 -3.80
N THR A 260 21.16 4.76 -3.89
CA THR A 260 20.79 3.81 -2.83
C THR A 260 21.76 3.80 -1.64
N ASP A 261 23.01 4.21 -1.84
CA ASP A 261 24.07 4.17 -0.82
C ASP A 261 23.78 5.08 0.38
N ARG A 262 22.92 6.09 0.19
CA ARG A 262 22.54 7.07 1.23
C ARG A 262 21.18 6.76 1.87
N LEU A 263 20.47 5.74 1.37
CA LEU A 263 19.14 5.41 1.87
C LEU A 263 19.25 4.57 3.14
N GLN A 264 18.56 4.99 4.20
CA GLN A 264 18.38 4.19 5.41
C GLN A 264 17.34 3.08 5.16
N ILE A 265 17.69 2.09 4.34
CA ILE A 265 16.84 0.92 4.06
C ILE A 265 17.03 -0.10 5.19
N PRO A 266 15.95 -0.49 5.91
CA PRO A 266 16.03 -1.54 6.93
C PRO A 266 16.53 -2.88 6.37
N GLU A 267 17.29 -3.63 7.16
CA GLU A 267 17.84 -4.94 6.76
C GLU A 267 16.76 -5.92 6.27
N ALA A 268 15.56 -5.86 6.84
CA ALA A 268 14.42 -6.69 6.43
C ALA A 268 13.96 -6.48 4.96
N ILE A 269 14.43 -5.43 4.29
CA ILE A 269 14.11 -5.08 2.90
C ILE A 269 15.31 -5.27 1.97
N ARG A 270 16.51 -5.53 2.50
CA ARG A 270 17.75 -5.63 1.70
C ARG A 270 17.91 -6.94 0.93
N GLN A 271 17.07 -7.94 1.20
CA GLN A 271 17.11 -9.28 0.59
C GLN A 271 16.03 -9.44 -0.48
#